data_AF-A0A7K0LB46-F1
#
_entry.id   AF-A0A7K0LB46-F1
#
_cell.length_a   1.000
_cell.length_b   1.000
_cell.length_c   1.000
_cell.angle_alpha   90.00
_cell.angle_beta   90.00
_cell.angle_gamma   90.00
#
_symmetry.space_group_name_H-M   'P 1'
#
loop_
_entity.id
_entity.type
_entity.pdbx_description
1 polymer ?
#
loop_
_entity_poly.entity_id
_entity_poly.type
_entity_poly.pdbx_seq_one_letter_code
_entity_poly.pdbx_strand_id
1 'polypeptide(L)'
;MILDVSDASFQAEVLDRSATVPVIVDLWAPWCEPCKTIGPILEKLTKAANGRVVLAKVNVDQNPAIAAAFKAQSIPAVYAMKDGAVLDGFVGAYPEHVIEEFVRGLIPGEELVSVESLLALGDETSLRAAFTLEPTNELVVVALAKLLISRSDIPAALALLTSIPSTPQIQLLIDEAKLAFAPTDDFDEQLSNLLPKVKQDDDARSAYLAILETMGVNDPRTAGHRKKFTAQLF
;
A
#
# COMPACT_ATOMS: atom_id res chain seq x y z
N MET A 1 1.03 26.91 -0.81
CA MET A 1 1.39 28.35 -0.69
C MET A 1 2.41 28.48 0.43
N ILE A 2 3.40 29.36 0.32
CA ILE A 2 4.42 29.57 1.37
C ILE A 2 4.39 31.05 1.77
N LEU A 3 4.34 31.32 3.07
CA LEU A 3 4.20 32.64 3.65
C LEU A 3 5.25 32.84 4.74
N ASP A 4 5.85 34.02 4.82
CA ASP A 4 6.58 34.46 6.02
C ASP A 4 5.57 35.14 6.94
N VAL A 5 5.44 34.64 8.16
CA VAL A 5 4.43 35.08 9.13
C VAL A 5 5.10 35.75 10.31
N SER A 6 4.55 36.91 10.66
CA SER A 6 4.91 37.69 11.84
C SER A 6 3.86 37.60 12.95
N ASP A 7 4.21 38.05 14.15
CA ASP A 7 3.28 38.20 15.29
C ASP A 7 2.01 38.98 14.89
N ALA A 8 2.13 40.02 14.06
CA ALA A 8 1.00 40.85 13.64
C ALA A 8 0.08 40.16 12.62
N SER A 9 0.62 39.29 11.77
CA SER A 9 -0.12 38.60 10.71
C SER A 9 -0.66 37.23 11.12
N PHE A 10 -0.22 36.69 12.26
CA PHE A 10 -0.50 35.31 12.66
C PHE A 10 -1.99 34.99 12.76
N GLN A 11 -2.79 35.92 13.30
CA GLN A 11 -4.24 35.74 13.41
C GLN A 11 -4.86 35.46 12.04
N ALA A 12 -4.62 36.32 11.05
CA ALA A 12 -5.21 36.19 9.73
C ALA A 12 -4.60 35.04 8.91
N GLU A 13 -3.27 34.95 8.89
CA GLU A 13 -2.56 34.04 7.98
C GLU A 13 -2.47 32.60 8.47
N VAL A 14 -2.65 32.36 9.77
CA VAL A 14 -2.59 31.03 10.36
C VAL A 14 -3.92 30.65 10.97
N LEU A 15 -4.43 31.39 11.95
CA LEU A 15 -5.61 30.97 12.71
C LEU A 15 -6.88 31.03 11.83
N ASP A 16 -7.20 32.19 11.27
CA ASP A 16 -8.42 32.36 10.46
C ASP A 16 -8.33 31.52 9.17
N ARG A 17 -7.14 31.48 8.54
CA ARG A 17 -6.89 30.66 7.35
C ARG A 17 -7.05 29.16 7.60
N SER A 18 -6.67 28.67 8.79
CA SER A 18 -6.76 27.25 9.14
C SER A 18 -8.19 26.69 9.17
N ALA A 19 -9.20 27.56 9.21
CA ALA A 19 -10.61 27.16 9.06
C ALA A 19 -10.99 26.78 7.62
N THR A 20 -10.17 27.17 6.63
CA THR A 20 -10.41 26.85 5.21
C THR A 20 -9.39 25.86 4.66
N VAL A 21 -8.12 26.01 5.05
CA VAL A 21 -7.02 25.17 4.55
C VAL A 21 -6.03 24.90 5.68
N PRO A 22 -5.58 23.65 5.90
CA PRO A 22 -4.57 23.36 6.92
C PRO A 22 -3.30 24.18 6.73
N VAL A 23 -2.79 24.75 7.83
CA VAL A 23 -1.60 25.61 7.84
C VAL A 23 -0.50 24.94 8.65
N ILE A 24 0.62 24.62 8.02
CA ILE A 24 1.84 24.14 8.66
C ILE A 24 2.63 25.36 9.13
N VAL A 25 2.91 25.45 10.43
CA VAL A 25 3.74 26.48 11.05
C VAL A 25 5.13 25.90 11.25
N ASP A 26 6.13 26.45 10.56
CA ASP A 26 7.55 26.11 10.69
C ASP A 26 8.24 27.17 11.57
N LEU A 27 8.52 26.82 12.82
CA LEU A 27 9.27 27.66 13.75
C LEU A 27 10.76 27.43 13.55
N TRP A 28 11.45 28.46 13.04
CA TRP A 28 12.85 28.40 12.66
C TRP A 28 13.63 29.64 13.13
N ALA A 29 14.95 29.59 13.00
CA ALA A 29 15.83 30.76 13.14
C ALA A 29 17.09 30.61 12.26
N PRO A 30 17.79 31.71 11.90
CA PRO A 30 18.95 31.64 11.00
C PRO A 30 20.12 30.81 11.55
N TRP A 31 20.24 30.75 12.88
CA TRP A 31 21.28 30.00 13.59
C TRP A 31 20.95 28.51 13.77
N CYS A 32 19.74 28.08 13.42
CA CYS A 32 19.30 26.69 13.52
C CYS A 32 19.79 25.89 12.31
N GLU A 33 20.88 25.14 12.47
CA GLU A 33 21.43 24.31 11.40
C GLU A 33 20.45 23.23 10.91
N PRO A 34 19.76 22.46 11.80
CA PRO A 34 18.80 21.45 11.33
C PRO A 34 17.61 22.04 10.54
N CYS A 35 17.24 23.31 10.82
CA CYS A 35 16.19 24.01 10.09
C CYS A 35 16.52 24.19 8.60
N LYS A 36 17.81 24.28 8.25
CA LYS A 36 18.26 24.41 6.84
C LYS A 36 18.00 23.15 6.00
N THR A 37 17.82 22.00 6.65
CA THR A 37 17.41 20.76 5.97
C THR A 37 15.90 20.62 5.93
N ILE A 38 15.21 20.91 7.03
CA ILE A 38 13.76 20.71 7.17
C ILE A 38 12.96 21.71 6.34
N GLY A 39 13.35 22.99 6.35
CA GLY A 39 12.64 24.05 5.63
C GLY A 39 12.46 23.75 4.13
N PRO A 40 13.53 23.41 3.38
CA PRO A 40 13.42 23.06 1.96
C PRO A 40 12.52 21.84 1.68
N ILE A 41 12.50 20.84 2.56
CA ILE A 41 11.64 19.67 2.44
C ILE A 41 10.17 20.09 2.58
N LEU A 42 9.85 20.88 3.62
CA LEU A 42 8.50 21.42 3.82
C LEU A 42 8.05 22.29 2.64
N GLU A 43 8.93 23.14 2.11
CA GLU A 43 8.63 23.96 0.93
C GLU A 43 8.33 23.11 -0.31
N LYS A 44 9.13 22.06 -0.55
CA LYS A 44 8.94 21.12 -1.65
C LYS A 44 7.58 20.41 -1.55
N LEU A 45 7.28 19.83 -0.40
CA LEU A 45 6.04 19.09 -0.16
C LEU A 45 4.82 20.01 -0.22
N THR A 46 4.91 21.21 0.35
CA THR A 46 3.85 22.22 0.29
C THR A 46 3.56 22.68 -1.13
N LYS A 47 4.59 22.80 -1.99
CA LYS A 47 4.40 23.08 -3.42
C LYS A 47 3.70 21.91 -4.11
N ALA A 48 4.11 20.67 -3.84
CA ALA A 48 3.49 19.47 -4.40
C ALA A 48 2.00 19.29 -3.99
N ALA A 49 1.63 19.80 -2.81
CA ALA A 49 0.25 19.78 -2.34
C ALA A 49 -0.71 20.72 -3.12
N ASN A 50 -0.21 21.53 -4.06
CA ASN A 50 -1.01 22.35 -4.99
C ASN A 50 -2.06 23.25 -4.31
N GLY A 51 -1.69 23.87 -3.19
CA GLY A 51 -2.56 24.81 -2.46
C GLY A 51 -3.54 24.16 -1.48
N ARG A 52 -3.53 22.83 -1.36
CA ARG A 52 -4.31 22.08 -0.36
C ARG A 52 -3.75 22.17 1.07
N VAL A 53 -2.51 22.66 1.20
CA VAL A 53 -1.89 23.06 2.47
C VAL A 53 -1.12 24.36 2.28
N VAL A 54 -0.91 25.09 3.37
CA VAL A 54 -0.12 26.32 3.42
C VAL A 54 1.04 26.13 4.40
N LEU A 55 2.22 26.66 4.05
CA LEU A 55 3.38 26.71 4.93
C LEU A 55 3.58 28.15 5.42
N ALA A 56 3.48 28.36 6.72
CA ALA A 56 3.76 29.59 7.43
C ALA A 56 5.13 29.47 8.12
N LYS A 57 6.13 30.16 7.59
CA LYS A 57 7.47 30.21 8.15
C LYS A 57 7.53 31.33 9.18
N VAL A 58 7.92 31.00 10.40
CA VAL A 58 8.00 31.96 11.51
C VAL A 58 9.41 31.96 12.08
N ASN A 59 10.09 33.09 11.94
CA ASN A 59 11.37 33.29 12.60
C ASN A 59 11.12 33.61 14.09
N VAL A 60 11.55 32.74 14.99
CA VAL A 60 11.29 32.88 16.44
C VAL A 60 12.05 34.04 17.08
N ASP A 61 13.17 34.49 16.51
CA ASP A 61 13.93 35.64 17.03
C ASP A 61 13.16 36.95 16.82
N GLN A 62 12.39 37.02 15.73
CA GLN A 62 11.61 38.20 15.35
C GLN A 62 10.17 38.17 15.89
N ASN A 63 9.70 37.00 16.31
CA ASN A 63 8.30 36.74 16.66
C ASN A 63 8.18 36.00 18.01
N PRO A 64 8.61 36.65 19.12
CA PRO A 64 8.65 36.02 20.43
C PRO A 64 7.26 35.69 20.98
N ALA A 65 6.20 36.40 20.57
CA ALA A 65 4.85 36.12 21.04
C ALA A 65 4.34 34.79 20.49
N ILE A 66 4.54 34.51 19.19
CA ILE A 66 4.24 33.20 18.60
C ILE A 66 5.07 32.11 19.27
N ALA A 67 6.38 32.30 19.42
CA ALA A 67 7.26 31.30 20.04
C ALA A 67 6.79 30.93 21.47
N ALA A 68 6.37 31.92 22.25
CA ALA A 68 5.81 31.71 23.58
C ALA A 68 4.45 31.00 23.54
N ALA A 69 3.57 31.35 22.60
CA ALA A 69 2.25 30.72 22.45
C ALA A 69 2.34 29.22 22.16
N PHE A 70 3.28 28.81 21.29
CA PHE A 70 3.56 27.40 21.00
C PHE A 70 4.43 26.72 22.06
N LYS A 71 4.87 27.44 23.10
CA LYS A 71 5.82 26.97 24.12
C LYS A 71 7.07 26.33 23.49
N ALA A 72 7.58 26.94 22.42
CA ALA A 72 8.71 26.41 21.67
C ALA A 72 9.98 26.44 22.53
N GLN A 73 10.40 25.27 23.02
CA GLN A 73 11.64 25.11 23.82
C GLN A 73 12.87 24.81 22.95
N SER A 74 12.65 24.29 21.75
CA SER A 74 13.70 23.98 20.77
C SER A 74 13.16 24.15 19.36
N ILE A 75 14.07 24.36 18.42
CA ILE A 75 13.80 24.46 16.99
C ILE A 75 14.71 23.50 16.20
N PRO A 76 14.29 22.98 15.03
CA PRO A 76 13.01 23.24 14.36
C PRO A 76 11.83 22.65 15.12
N ALA A 77 10.71 23.37 15.12
CA ALA A 77 9.44 22.87 15.62
C ALA A 77 8.36 23.17 14.60
N VAL A 78 7.59 22.15 14.22
CA VAL A 78 6.62 22.20 13.14
C VAL A 78 5.26 21.80 13.68
N TYR A 79 4.23 22.61 13.43
CA TYR A 79 2.87 22.35 13.89
C TYR A 79 1.88 22.46 12.73
N ALA A 80 0.91 21.55 12.67
CA ALA A 80 -0.23 21.66 11.77
C ALA A 80 -1.40 22.34 12.49
N MET A 81 -1.93 23.39 11.89
CA MET A 81 -3.08 24.15 12.37
C MET A 81 -4.31 23.84 11.51
N LYS A 82 -5.43 23.53 12.16
CA LYS A 82 -6.74 23.33 11.54
C LYS A 82 -7.83 23.86 12.46
N ASP A 83 -8.79 24.60 11.91
CA ASP A 83 -9.92 25.18 12.65
C ASP A 83 -9.49 25.98 13.90
N GLY A 84 -8.37 26.70 13.80
CA GLY A 84 -7.80 27.53 14.87
C GLY A 84 -7.05 26.75 15.96
N ALA A 85 -6.94 25.43 15.84
CA ALA A 85 -6.29 24.55 16.83
C ALA A 85 -5.09 23.81 16.23
N VAL A 86 -4.18 23.36 17.11
CA VAL A 86 -3.10 22.44 16.73
C VAL A 86 -3.70 21.06 16.51
N LEU A 87 -3.54 20.53 15.30
CA LEU A 87 -3.98 19.19 14.92
C LEU A 87 -2.89 18.14 15.22
N ASP A 88 -1.65 18.45 14.85
CA ASP A 88 -0.48 17.57 14.98
C ASP A 88 0.81 18.40 14.93
N GLY A 89 1.97 17.82 15.21
CA GLY A 89 3.25 18.48 15.08
C GLY A 89 4.43 17.64 15.57
N PHE A 90 5.64 18.10 15.24
CA PHE A 90 6.88 17.47 15.66
C PHE A 90 7.95 18.50 16.01
N VAL A 91 8.90 18.09 16.84
CA VAL A 91 10.05 18.91 17.25
C VAL A 91 11.33 18.14 16.91
N GLY A 92 12.28 18.84 16.30
CA GLY A 92 13.54 18.27 15.82
C GLY A 92 13.51 17.92 14.33
N ALA A 93 14.62 17.34 13.86
CA ALA A 93 14.76 16.94 12.46
C ALA A 93 14.34 15.48 12.26
N TYR A 94 13.51 15.25 11.24
CA TYR A 94 13.03 13.92 10.84
C TYR A 94 13.46 13.59 9.40
N PRO A 95 13.53 12.29 9.03
CA PRO A 95 13.73 11.89 7.64
C PRO A 95 12.62 12.41 6.71
N GLU A 96 12.94 12.64 5.43
CA GLU A 96 12.00 13.20 4.45
C GLU A 96 10.69 12.39 4.35
N HIS A 97 10.74 11.05 4.39
CA HIS A 97 9.53 10.20 4.31
C HIS A 97 8.53 10.46 5.46
N VAL A 98 9.02 10.73 6.67
CA VAL A 98 8.16 11.03 7.83
C VAL A 98 7.50 12.39 7.64
N ILE A 99 8.23 13.37 7.11
CA ILE A 99 7.70 14.71 6.81
C ILE A 99 6.69 14.64 5.66
N GLU A 100 6.95 13.80 4.66
CA GLU A 100 6.02 13.53 3.56
C GLU A 100 4.71 12.94 4.08
N GLU A 101 4.77 11.94 4.95
CA GLU A 101 3.60 11.37 5.63
C GLU A 101 2.82 12.42 6.43
N PHE A 102 3.54 13.24 7.21
CA PHE A 102 2.95 14.34 7.97
C PHE A 102 2.20 15.31 7.04
N VAL A 103 2.84 15.82 5.98
CA VAL A 103 2.20 16.78 5.06
C VAL A 103 1.02 16.14 4.32
N ARG A 104 1.17 14.89 3.87
CA ARG A 104 0.12 14.15 3.15
C ARG A 104 -1.12 13.94 4.02
N GLY A 105 -0.93 13.59 5.29
CA GLY A 105 -2.03 13.42 6.25
C GLY A 105 -2.86 14.69 6.49
N LEU A 106 -2.34 15.87 6.15
CA LEU A 106 -3.06 17.13 6.26
C LEU A 106 -3.93 17.44 5.04
N ILE A 107 -3.69 16.81 3.88
CA ILE A 107 -4.38 17.15 2.64
C ILE A 107 -5.83 16.63 2.67
N PRO A 108 -6.86 17.49 2.64
CA PRO A 108 -8.24 17.04 2.67
C PRO A 108 -8.58 16.18 1.46
N GLY A 109 -9.15 14.99 1.69
CA GLY A 109 -9.52 14.05 0.62
C GLY A 109 -8.36 13.21 0.06
N GLU A 110 -7.12 13.47 0.48
CA GLU A 110 -6.06 12.45 0.46
C GLU A 110 -6.05 11.77 1.83
N GLU A 111 -7.08 10.98 2.11
CA GLU A 111 -6.88 9.93 3.11
C GLU A 111 -5.69 9.10 2.62
N LEU A 112 -4.67 8.95 3.48
CA LEU A 112 -3.59 7.99 3.24
C LEU A 112 -4.25 6.72 2.74
N VAL A 113 -3.94 6.32 1.50
CA VAL A 113 -4.50 5.09 0.92
C VAL A 113 -4.03 3.96 1.81
N SER A 114 -4.90 3.56 2.73
CA SER A 114 -4.61 2.56 3.75
C SER A 114 -5.18 1.24 3.28
N VAL A 115 -4.58 0.14 3.74
CA VAL A 115 -5.09 -1.20 3.45
C VAL A 115 -6.54 -1.33 3.92
N GLU A 116 -6.91 -0.75 5.06
CA GLU A 116 -8.28 -0.75 5.58
C GLU A 116 -9.25 -0.03 4.64
N SER A 117 -8.89 1.15 4.13
CA SER A 117 -9.73 1.92 3.20
C SER A 117 -9.96 1.17 1.88
N LEU A 118 -8.90 0.54 1.36
CA LEU A 118 -8.96 -0.24 0.12
C LEU A 118 -9.75 -1.54 0.28
N LEU A 119 -9.61 -2.22 1.42
CA LEU A 119 -10.41 -3.39 1.77
C LEU A 119 -11.90 -3.04 1.89
N ALA A 120 -12.22 -1.85 2.42
CA ALA A 120 -13.60 -1.39 2.54
C ALA A 120 -14.26 -1.12 1.18
N LEU A 121 -13.51 -0.67 0.17
CA LEU A 121 -14.01 -0.50 -1.19
C LEU A 121 -14.34 -1.85 -1.86
N GLY A 122 -13.48 -2.86 -1.66
CA GLY A 122 -13.73 -4.25 -2.04
C GLY A 122 -13.76 -4.55 -3.55
N ASP A 123 -13.54 -3.56 -4.41
CA ASP A 123 -13.40 -3.76 -5.85
C ASP A 123 -12.00 -4.31 -6.22
N GLU A 124 -11.87 -4.86 -7.43
CA GLU A 124 -10.63 -5.50 -7.87
C GLU A 124 -9.43 -4.55 -7.88
N THR A 125 -9.64 -3.29 -8.29
CA THR A 125 -8.55 -2.31 -8.41
C THR A 125 -8.03 -1.96 -7.02
N SER A 126 -8.95 -1.73 -6.07
CA SER A 126 -8.62 -1.44 -4.68
C SER A 126 -7.93 -2.61 -3.99
N LEU A 127 -8.44 -3.84 -4.17
CA LEU A 127 -7.83 -5.04 -3.56
C LEU A 127 -6.44 -5.35 -4.14
N ARG A 128 -6.21 -5.10 -5.44
CA ARG A 128 -4.87 -5.22 -6.05
C ARG A 128 -3.91 -4.15 -5.55
N ALA A 129 -4.39 -2.92 -5.34
CA ALA A 129 -3.61 -1.87 -4.70
C ALA A 129 -3.24 -2.26 -3.25
N ALA A 130 -4.19 -2.80 -2.48
CA ALA A 130 -3.97 -3.25 -1.11
C ALA A 130 -2.92 -4.37 -1.06
N PHE A 131 -2.99 -5.31 -2.01
CA PHE A 131 -2.01 -6.39 -2.14
C PHE A 131 -0.61 -5.88 -2.50
N THR A 132 -0.52 -4.77 -3.24
CA THR A 132 0.78 -4.15 -3.55
C THR A 132 1.41 -3.52 -2.30
N LEU A 133 0.59 -2.94 -1.42
CA LEU A 133 1.04 -2.34 -0.16
C LEU A 133 1.44 -3.42 0.86
N GLU A 134 0.59 -4.43 1.05
CA GLU A 134 0.80 -5.49 2.03
C GLU A 134 0.52 -6.88 1.44
N PRO A 135 1.47 -7.44 0.65
CA PRO A 135 1.27 -8.72 -0.04
C PRO A 135 1.14 -9.92 0.89
N THR A 136 1.61 -9.80 2.14
CA THR A 136 1.55 -10.87 3.15
C THR A 136 0.36 -10.73 4.11
N ASN A 137 -0.48 -9.70 3.95
CA ASN A 137 -1.63 -9.50 4.82
C ASN A 137 -2.75 -10.50 4.46
N GLU A 138 -3.11 -11.37 5.41
CA GLU A 138 -4.10 -12.42 5.20
C GLU A 138 -5.47 -11.86 4.80
N LEU A 139 -5.92 -10.73 5.36
CA LEU A 139 -7.20 -10.13 5.02
C LEU A 139 -7.24 -9.70 3.55
N VAL A 140 -6.15 -9.12 3.06
CA VAL A 140 -6.00 -8.69 1.67
C VAL A 140 -5.99 -9.88 0.72
N VAL A 141 -5.17 -10.90 1.02
CA VAL A 141 -5.08 -12.12 0.23
C VAL A 141 -6.43 -12.83 0.16
N VAL A 142 -7.10 -12.99 1.30
CA VAL A 142 -8.43 -13.61 1.38
C VAL A 142 -9.46 -12.84 0.54
N ALA A 143 -9.52 -11.51 0.68
CA ALA A 143 -10.49 -10.70 -0.03
C ALA A 143 -10.30 -10.79 -1.55
N LEU A 144 -9.05 -10.66 -2.01
CA LEU A 144 -8.72 -10.75 -3.44
C LEU A 144 -8.94 -12.16 -3.99
N ALA A 145 -8.56 -13.21 -3.25
CA ALA A 145 -8.77 -14.60 -3.66
C ALA A 145 -10.26 -14.93 -3.83
N LYS A 146 -11.12 -14.50 -2.89
CA LYS A 146 -12.59 -14.66 -3.00
C LYS A 146 -13.14 -13.98 -4.27
N LEU A 147 -12.67 -12.77 -4.57
CA LEU A 147 -13.06 -12.06 -5.78
C LEU A 147 -12.67 -12.84 -7.04
N LEU A 148 -11.44 -13.37 -7.10
CA LEU A 148 -10.97 -14.17 -8.23
C LEU A 148 -11.75 -15.48 -8.38
N ILE A 149 -12.08 -16.15 -7.27
CA ILE A 149 -12.94 -17.35 -7.28
C ILE A 149 -14.31 -17.00 -7.87
N SER A 150 -14.92 -15.88 -7.46
CA SER A 150 -16.21 -15.44 -8.00
C SER A 150 -16.19 -15.12 -9.50
N ARG A 151 -15.01 -14.78 -10.04
CA ARG A 151 -14.73 -14.54 -11.46
C ARG A 151 -14.32 -15.81 -12.22
N SER A 152 -14.27 -16.95 -11.55
CA SER A 152 -13.76 -18.23 -12.06
C SER A 152 -12.27 -18.23 -12.44
N ASP A 153 -11.49 -17.24 -11.99
CA ASP A 153 -10.03 -17.22 -12.14
C ASP A 153 -9.37 -18.01 -11.00
N ILE A 154 -9.62 -19.32 -10.99
CA ILE A 154 -9.16 -20.23 -9.95
C ILE A 154 -7.63 -20.35 -9.89
N PRO A 155 -6.89 -20.45 -11.01
CA PRO A 155 -5.43 -20.53 -10.94
C PRO A 155 -4.82 -19.30 -10.27
N ALA A 156 -5.32 -18.10 -10.56
CA ALA A 156 -4.84 -16.88 -9.89
C ALA A 156 -5.21 -16.86 -8.40
N ALA A 157 -6.42 -17.29 -8.03
CA ALA A 157 -6.83 -17.40 -6.63
C ALA A 157 -5.92 -18.35 -5.84
N LEU A 158 -5.62 -19.53 -6.40
CA LEU A 158 -4.74 -20.52 -5.76
C LEU A 158 -3.29 -20.02 -5.66
N ALA A 159 -2.81 -19.29 -6.66
CA ALA A 159 -1.48 -18.66 -6.61
C ALA A 159 -1.36 -17.69 -5.41
N LEU A 160 -2.39 -16.87 -5.17
CA LEU A 160 -2.42 -15.95 -4.03
C LEU A 160 -2.51 -16.70 -2.70
N LEU A 161 -3.44 -17.64 -2.57
CA LEU A 161 -3.66 -18.38 -1.32
C LEU A 161 -2.44 -19.21 -0.90
N THR A 162 -1.64 -19.68 -1.85
CA THR A 162 -0.42 -20.45 -1.58
C THR A 162 0.83 -19.59 -1.36
N SER A 163 0.73 -18.27 -1.56
CA SER A 163 1.84 -17.33 -1.38
C SER A 163 2.11 -16.93 0.08
N ILE A 164 1.15 -17.16 0.98
CA ILE A 164 1.23 -16.83 2.40
C ILE A 164 1.14 -18.11 3.26
N PRO A 165 1.55 -18.06 4.54
CA PRO A 165 1.43 -19.21 5.44
C PRO A 165 -0.01 -19.74 5.51
N SER A 166 -0.16 -21.06 5.40
CA SER A 166 -1.48 -21.69 5.44
C SER A 166 -2.10 -21.59 6.84
N THR A 167 -3.30 -21.01 6.89
CA THR A 167 -4.20 -20.98 8.06
C THR A 167 -5.44 -21.85 7.78
N PRO A 168 -6.25 -22.20 8.80
CA PRO A 168 -7.50 -22.94 8.56
C PRO A 168 -8.43 -22.22 7.57
N GLN A 169 -8.46 -20.89 7.58
CA GLN A 169 -9.26 -20.10 6.66
C GLN A 169 -8.72 -20.16 5.23
N ILE A 170 -7.39 -20.03 5.05
CA ILE A 170 -6.75 -20.18 3.75
C ILE A 170 -6.96 -21.58 3.18
N GLN A 171 -6.86 -22.61 4.01
CA GLN A 171 -7.09 -23.99 3.59
C GLN A 171 -8.53 -24.21 3.09
N LEU A 172 -9.52 -23.67 3.81
CA LEU A 172 -10.92 -23.73 3.38
C LEU A 172 -11.13 -23.07 2.02
N LEU A 173 -10.51 -21.91 1.78
CA LEU A 173 -10.62 -21.21 0.49
C LEU A 173 -9.90 -21.94 -0.64
N ILE A 174 -8.77 -22.59 -0.37
CA ILE A 174 -8.09 -23.44 -1.35
C ILE A 174 -9.01 -24.59 -1.76
N ASP A 175 -9.68 -25.23 -0.80
CA ASP A 175 -10.58 -26.36 -1.07
C ASP A 175 -11.82 -25.89 -1.83
N GLU A 176 -12.38 -24.73 -1.48
CA GLU A 176 -13.48 -24.08 -2.20
C GLU A 176 -13.08 -23.75 -3.65
N ALA A 177 -11.92 -23.13 -3.85
CA ALA A 177 -11.41 -22.78 -5.17
C ALA A 177 -11.22 -24.01 -6.06
N LYS A 178 -10.64 -25.09 -5.52
CA LYS A 178 -10.48 -26.37 -6.24
C LYS A 178 -11.83 -26.99 -6.62
N LEU A 179 -12.84 -26.88 -5.75
CA LEU A 179 -14.17 -27.42 -6.01
C LEU A 179 -14.93 -26.59 -7.07
N ALA A 180 -14.70 -25.28 -7.11
CA ALA A 180 -15.25 -24.37 -8.11
C ALA A 180 -14.54 -24.44 -9.48
N PHE A 181 -13.41 -25.15 -9.57
CA PHE A 181 -12.65 -25.26 -10.81
C PHE A 181 -13.40 -26.06 -11.88
N ALA A 182 -13.69 -25.40 -13.00
CA ALA A 182 -14.26 -26.01 -14.19
C ALA A 182 -13.27 -25.84 -15.36
N PRO A 183 -12.57 -26.90 -15.79
CA PRO A 183 -11.63 -26.80 -16.90
C PRO A 183 -12.37 -26.55 -18.22
N THR A 184 -11.78 -25.72 -19.08
CA THR A 184 -12.26 -25.46 -20.45
C THR A 184 -11.42 -26.15 -21.52
N ASP A 185 -10.36 -26.83 -21.11
CA ASP A 185 -9.45 -27.62 -21.94
C ASP A 185 -9.78 -29.12 -21.88
N ASP A 186 -9.09 -29.90 -22.71
CA ASP A 186 -9.17 -31.36 -22.80
C ASP A 186 -7.90 -32.03 -22.22
N PHE A 187 -7.09 -31.33 -21.42
CA PHE A 187 -5.80 -31.83 -20.96
C PHE A 187 -5.91 -33.12 -20.13
N ASP A 188 -6.99 -33.27 -19.34
CA ASP A 188 -7.23 -34.51 -18.60
C ASP A 188 -7.33 -35.74 -19.52
N GLU A 189 -7.99 -35.60 -20.66
CA GLU A 189 -8.12 -36.67 -21.67
C GLU A 189 -6.77 -36.93 -22.36
N GLN A 190 -6.09 -35.86 -22.80
CA GLN A 190 -4.78 -35.97 -23.46
C GLN A 190 -3.76 -36.66 -22.55
N LEU A 191 -3.65 -36.22 -21.29
CA LEU A 191 -2.75 -36.82 -20.31
C LEU A 191 -3.10 -38.29 -20.04
N SER A 192 -4.39 -38.62 -19.94
CA SER A 192 -4.83 -40.01 -19.74
C SER A 192 -4.47 -40.92 -20.91
N ASN A 193 -4.54 -40.41 -22.14
CA ASN A 193 -4.16 -41.13 -23.37
C ASN A 193 -2.65 -41.32 -23.51
N LEU A 194 -1.85 -40.37 -23.03
CA LEU A 194 -0.39 -40.41 -23.05
C LEU A 194 0.18 -41.30 -21.94
N LEU A 195 -0.45 -41.32 -20.75
CA LEU A 195 0.08 -41.97 -19.55
C LEU A 195 0.54 -43.42 -19.76
N PRO A 196 -0.19 -44.32 -20.46
CA PRO A 196 0.26 -45.70 -20.67
C PRO A 196 1.57 -45.82 -21.47
N LYS A 197 1.91 -44.82 -22.27
CA LYS A 197 3.04 -44.84 -23.22
C LYS A 197 4.34 -44.26 -22.64
N VAL A 198 4.26 -43.40 -21.62
CA VAL A 198 5.40 -42.59 -21.13
C VAL A 198 6.62 -43.40 -20.64
N LYS A 199 6.45 -44.68 -20.30
CA LYS A 199 7.54 -45.57 -19.87
C LYS A 199 8.43 -46.02 -21.03
N GLN A 200 7.86 -46.18 -22.23
CA GLN A 200 8.54 -46.78 -23.38
C GLN A 200 8.70 -45.81 -24.56
N ASP A 201 7.98 -44.70 -24.54
CA ASP A 201 7.93 -43.71 -25.62
C ASP A 201 8.38 -42.34 -25.07
N ASP A 202 9.54 -41.88 -25.55
CA ASP A 202 10.17 -40.63 -25.15
C ASP A 202 9.41 -39.40 -25.69
N ASP A 203 8.76 -39.54 -26.86
CA ASP A 203 7.93 -38.48 -27.43
C ASP A 203 6.65 -38.33 -26.61
N ALA A 204 6.02 -39.44 -26.23
CA ALA A 204 4.87 -39.43 -25.33
C ALA A 204 5.21 -38.84 -23.96
N ARG A 205 6.41 -39.14 -23.43
CA ARG A 205 6.89 -38.56 -22.17
C ARG A 205 7.09 -37.05 -22.28
N SER A 206 7.71 -36.59 -23.36
CA SER A 206 7.96 -35.17 -23.61
C SER A 206 6.64 -34.40 -23.77
N ALA A 207 5.68 -34.95 -24.53
CA ALA A 207 4.35 -34.36 -24.70
C ALA A 207 3.57 -34.27 -23.37
N TYR A 208 3.64 -35.32 -22.53
CA TYR A 208 3.00 -35.32 -21.21
C TYR A 208 3.52 -34.19 -20.31
N LEU A 209 4.84 -34.00 -20.28
CA LEU A 209 5.47 -32.95 -19.49
C LEU A 209 5.12 -31.55 -20.00
N ALA A 210 5.10 -31.35 -21.33
CA ALA A 210 4.71 -30.07 -21.94
C ALA A 210 3.26 -29.65 -21.59
N ILE A 211 2.33 -30.61 -21.52
CA ILE A 211 0.96 -30.34 -21.06
C ILE A 211 0.96 -29.91 -19.58
N LEU A 212 1.69 -30.62 -18.72
CA LEU A 212 1.80 -30.25 -17.30
C LEU A 212 2.45 -28.88 -17.08
N GLU A 213 3.39 -28.49 -17.93
CA GLU A 213 3.98 -27.15 -17.92
C GLU A 213 2.95 -26.10 -18.33
N THR A 214 2.14 -26.39 -19.36
CA THR A 214 1.08 -25.51 -19.85
C THR A 214 -0.01 -25.28 -18.81
N MET A 215 -0.43 -26.34 -18.11
CA MET A 215 -1.37 -26.24 -16.99
C MET A 215 -0.81 -25.41 -15.83
N GLY A 216 0.51 -25.46 -15.61
CA GLY A 216 1.17 -24.75 -14.53
C GLY A 216 0.92 -25.35 -13.15
N VAL A 217 1.66 -24.86 -12.15
CA VAL A 217 1.64 -25.41 -10.77
C VAL A 217 0.36 -25.06 -9.99
N ASN A 218 -0.35 -24.01 -10.40
CA ASN A 218 -1.56 -23.54 -9.72
C ASN A 218 -2.84 -24.11 -10.33
N ASP A 219 -2.77 -24.88 -11.42
CA ASP A 219 -3.90 -25.68 -11.88
C ASP A 219 -4.18 -26.81 -10.86
N PRO A 220 -5.41 -26.92 -10.33
CA PRO A 220 -5.79 -27.93 -9.34
C PRO A 220 -5.44 -29.38 -9.69
N ARG A 221 -5.40 -29.69 -10.99
CA ARG A 221 -5.22 -31.05 -11.51
C ARG A 221 -3.75 -31.45 -11.63
N THR A 222 -2.84 -30.48 -11.78
CA THR A 222 -1.41 -30.70 -12.06
C THR A 222 -0.75 -31.64 -11.05
N ALA A 223 -0.99 -31.46 -9.76
CA ALA A 223 -0.40 -32.29 -8.72
C ALA A 223 -0.82 -33.77 -8.84
N GLY A 224 -2.10 -34.02 -9.16
CA GLY A 224 -2.64 -35.36 -9.35
C GLY A 224 -2.00 -36.08 -10.54
N HIS A 225 -1.85 -35.40 -11.67
CA HIS A 225 -1.23 -35.96 -12.87
C HIS A 225 0.28 -36.15 -12.73
N ARG A 226 0.99 -35.26 -12.02
CA ARG A 226 2.42 -35.47 -11.67
C ARG A 226 2.62 -36.74 -10.85
N LYS A 227 1.74 -36.99 -9.87
CA LYS A 227 1.80 -38.21 -9.05
C LYS A 227 1.61 -39.48 -9.90
N LYS A 228 0.61 -39.49 -10.81
CA LYS A 228 0.37 -40.62 -11.72
C LYS A 228 1.55 -40.86 -12.66
N PHE A 229 2.13 -39.79 -13.21
CA PHE A 229 3.30 -39.86 -14.07
C PHE A 229 4.49 -40.52 -13.39
N THR A 230 4.84 -40.04 -12.19
CA THR A 230 5.92 -40.64 -11.40
C THR A 230 5.66 -42.13 -11.13
N ALA A 231 4.44 -42.49 -10.75
CA ALA A 231 4.08 -43.89 -10.49
C ALA A 231 4.14 -44.80 -11.73
N GLN A 232 4.01 -44.26 -12.93
CA GLN A 232 4.10 -45.03 -14.17
C GLN A 232 5.55 -45.27 -14.62
N LEU A 233 6.47 -44.35 -14.27
CA LEU A 233 7.89 -44.46 -14.63
C LEU A 233 8.64 -45.48 -13.80
N PHE A 234 8.30 -45.59 -12.51
CA PHE A 234 8.92 -46.55 -11.58
C PHE A 234 8.07 -47.83 -11.51
#